data_AF-A0A845BSA7-F1
#
_entry.id   AF-A0A845BSA7-F1
#
_cell.length_a   1.000
_cell.length_b   1.000
_cell.length_c   1.000
_cell.angle_alpha   90.00
_cell.angle_beta   90.00
_cell.angle_gamma   90.00
#
_symmetry.space_group_name_H-M   'P 1'
#
loop_
_entity.id
_entity.type
_entity.pdbx_description
1 polymer ?
#
loop_
_entity_poly.entity_id
_entity_poly.type
_entity_poly.pdbx_seq_one_letter_code
_entity_poly.pdbx_strand_id
1 'polypeptide(L)'
;MKHHYPDHLKIEVLQHLEKVGSVTQVAHKFSIHPSTVYGWKHIGLEAFRKRAALAMAPANPESADSNVRIQRLEQENAVLREAAKLYFGYR
;
A
#
# COMPACT_ATOMS: atom_id res chain seq x y z
N MET A 1 2.60 -21.50 -5.33
CA MET A 1 2.38 -20.22 -4.62
C MET A 1 2.38 -19.10 -5.64
N LYS A 2 1.37 -18.21 -5.65
CA LYS A 2 1.35 -17.04 -6.56
C LYS A 2 2.15 -15.92 -5.91
N HIS A 3 3.33 -15.61 -6.43
CA HIS A 3 4.07 -14.41 -6.00
C HIS A 3 3.27 -13.18 -6.41
N HIS A 4 2.80 -12.43 -5.42
CA HIS A 4 2.10 -11.17 -5.65
C HIS A 4 3.12 -10.03 -5.66
N TYR A 5 3.36 -9.47 -6.85
CA TYR A 5 4.20 -8.29 -6.99
C TYR A 5 3.38 -7.03 -6.69
N PRO A 6 3.97 -6.02 -6.03
CA PRO A 6 3.31 -4.75 -5.81
C PRO A 6 3.17 -3.96 -7.12
N ASP A 7 2.15 -3.10 -7.22
CA ASP A 7 1.84 -2.40 -8.46
C ASP A 7 2.90 -1.36 -8.86
N HIS A 8 3.60 -0.75 -7.91
CA HIS A 8 4.72 0.17 -8.22
C HIS A 8 5.84 -0.52 -9.02
N LEU A 9 6.16 -1.78 -8.69
CA LEU A 9 7.18 -2.56 -9.40
C LEU A 9 6.72 -2.88 -10.82
N LYS A 10 5.45 -3.25 -10.99
CA LYS A 10 4.87 -3.54 -12.32
C LYS A 10 4.88 -2.31 -13.21
N ILE A 11 4.61 -1.13 -12.65
CA ILE A 11 4.69 0.17 -13.32
C ILE A 11 6.13 0.44 -13.78
N GLU A 12 7.11 0.27 -12.89
CA GLU A 12 8.52 0.51 -13.21
C GLU A 12 9.02 -0.41 -14.35
N VAL A 13 8.67 -1.69 -14.28
CA VAL A 13 9.01 -2.70 -15.31
C VAL A 13 8.44 -2.30 -16.67
N LEU A 14 7.17 -1.88 -16.73
CA LEU A 14 6.52 -1.48 -17.98
C LEU A 14 7.07 -0.16 -18.53
N GLN A 15 7.39 0.82 -17.67
CA GLN A 15 8.06 2.04 -18.09
C GLN A 15 9.46 1.77 -18.66
N HIS A 16 10.19 0.81 -18.08
CA HIS A 16 11.47 0.40 -18.61
C HIS A 16 11.33 -0.32 -19.96
N LEU A 17 10.27 -1.11 -20.11
CA LEU A 17 9.95 -1.79 -21.36
C LEU A 17 9.66 -0.81 -22.51
N GLU A 18 8.96 0.30 -22.23
CA GLU A 18 8.74 1.36 -23.23
C GLU A 18 10.03 2.02 -23.71
N LYS A 19 11.04 2.13 -22.83
CA LYS A 19 12.35 2.72 -23.17
C LYS A 19 13.25 1.76 -23.95
N VAL A 20 13.28 0.49 -23.55
CA VAL A 20 14.22 -0.51 -24.09
C VAL A 20 13.64 -1.24 -25.31
N GLY A 21 12.32 -1.44 -25.36
CA GLY A 21 11.64 -2.18 -26.43
C GLY A 21 11.81 -3.70 -26.40
N SER A 22 12.62 -4.26 -25.48
CA SER A 22 12.91 -5.69 -25.39
C SER A 22 12.44 -6.31 -24.07
N VAL A 23 11.47 -7.23 -24.15
CA VAL A 23 10.94 -7.96 -22.99
C VAL A 23 12.02 -8.79 -22.31
N THR A 24 12.89 -9.46 -23.07
CA THR A 24 13.93 -10.34 -22.53
C THR A 24 14.97 -9.56 -21.72
N GLN A 25 15.38 -8.37 -22.20
CA GLN A 25 16.31 -7.53 -21.46
C GLN A 25 15.71 -7.01 -20.16
N VAL A 26 14.44 -6.58 -20.20
CA VAL A 26 13.72 -6.13 -19.00
C VAL A 26 13.54 -7.29 -18.01
N ALA A 27 13.11 -8.45 -18.48
CA ALA A 27 12.96 -9.66 -17.67
C ALA A 27 14.26 -10.03 -16.94
N HIS A 28 15.39 -10.02 -17.65
CA HIS A 28 16.70 -10.27 -17.08
C HIS A 28 17.08 -9.21 -16.02
N LYS A 29 16.88 -7.92 -16.34
CA LYS A 29 17.21 -6.82 -15.43
C LYS A 29 16.45 -6.88 -14.10
N PHE A 30 15.15 -7.16 -14.16
CA PHE A 30 14.30 -7.21 -12.98
C PHE A 30 14.22 -8.61 -12.34
N SER A 31 14.93 -9.61 -12.89
CA SER A 31 14.86 -11.01 -12.46
C SER A 31 13.43 -11.56 -12.45
N ILE A 32 12.65 -11.20 -13.47
CA ILE A 32 11.24 -11.60 -13.64
C ILE A 32 11.14 -12.47 -14.87
N HIS A 33 10.36 -13.55 -14.81
CA HIS A 33 10.18 -14.43 -15.96
C HIS A 33 9.52 -13.67 -17.14
N PRO A 34 10.00 -13.83 -18.39
CA PRO A 34 9.47 -13.08 -19.54
C PRO A 34 7.96 -13.19 -19.72
N SER A 35 7.37 -14.37 -19.45
CA SER A 35 5.91 -14.57 -19.53
C SER A 35 5.13 -13.68 -18.57
N THR A 36 5.69 -13.37 -17.40
CA THR A 36 5.09 -12.46 -16.43
C THR A 36 5.10 -11.02 -16.95
N VAL A 37 6.20 -10.60 -17.57
CA VAL A 37 6.32 -9.28 -18.20
C VAL A 37 5.34 -9.15 -19.37
N TYR A 38 5.18 -10.19 -20.19
CA TYR A 38 4.15 -10.23 -21.24
C TYR A 38 2.73 -10.10 -20.69
N GLY A 39 2.43 -10.81 -19.59
CA GLY A 39 1.14 -10.70 -18.91
C GLY A 39 0.86 -9.27 -18.45
N TRP A 40 1.86 -8.58 -17.88
CA TRP A 40 1.71 -7.18 -17.48
C TRP A 40 1.59 -6.23 -18.67
N LYS A 41 2.33 -6.49 -19.76
CA LYS A 41 2.24 -5.70 -20.99
C LYS A 41 0.83 -5.75 -21.58
N HIS A 42 0.18 -6.92 -21.54
CA HIS A 42 -1.20 -7.08 -21.99
C HIS A 42 -2.21 -6.32 -21.12
N ILE A 43 -1.97 -6.25 -19.81
CA ILE A 43 -2.83 -5.48 -18.88
C ILE A 43 -2.66 -3.97 -19.11
N GLY A 44 -1.44 -3.53 -19.42
CA GLY A 44 -1.13 -2.15 -19.76
C GLY A 44 -0.76 -1.28 -18.54
N LEU A 45 0.11 -0.29 -18.79
CA LEU A 45 0.66 0.60 -17.77
C LEU A 45 -0.42 1.40 -17.03
N GLU A 46 -1.39 1.95 -17.76
CA GLU A 46 -2.48 2.76 -17.20
C GLU A 46 -3.36 1.99 -16.22
N ALA A 47 -3.58 0.69 -16.45
CA ALA A 47 -4.33 -0.15 -15.53
C ALA A 47 -3.63 -0.31 -14.18
N PHE A 48 -2.29 -0.44 -14.17
CA PHE A 48 -1.51 -0.47 -12.93
C PHE A 48 -1.47 0.90 -12.25
N ARG A 49 -1.33 2.00 -13.01
CA ARG A 49 -1.40 3.36 -12.45
C ARG A 49 -2.73 3.64 -11.77
N LYS A 50 -3.84 3.27 -12.40
CA LYS A 50 -5.19 3.42 -11.81
C LYS A 50 -5.34 2.61 -10.52
N ARG A 51 -4.84 1.37 -10.47
CA ARG A 51 -4.86 0.57 -9.23
C ARG A 51 -3.99 1.17 -8.13
N ALA A 52 -2.78 1.62 -8.46
CA ALA A 52 -1.91 2.29 -7.51
C ALA A 52 -2.55 3.57 -6.97
N ALA A 53 -3.19 4.37 -7.82
CA ALA A 53 -3.91 5.57 -7.43
C ALA A 53 -5.12 5.26 -6.53
N LEU A 54 -5.89 4.20 -6.82
CA LEU A 54 -6.99 3.75 -5.96
C LEU A 54 -6.52 3.25 -4.60
N ALA A 55 -5.35 2.60 -4.54
CA ALA A 55 -4.75 2.16 -3.28
C ALA A 55 -4.18 3.33 -2.45
N MET A 56 -3.78 4.43 -3.09
CA MET A 56 -3.29 5.65 -2.45
C MET A 56 -4.39 6.69 -2.17
N ALA A 57 -5.54 6.57 -2.82
CA ALA A 57 -6.68 7.44 -2.52
C ALA A 57 -7.06 7.25 -1.04
N PRO A 58 -7.24 8.33 -0.27
CA PRO A 58 -7.65 8.23 1.12
C PRO A 58 -8.95 7.42 1.18
N ALA A 59 -8.89 6.29 1.88
CA ALA A 59 -10.03 5.43 2.10
C ALA A 59 -11.08 6.22 2.91
N ASN A 60 -12.07 6.77 2.21
CA ASN A 60 -13.20 7.56 2.70
C ASN A 60 -12.86 8.91 3.37
N PRO A 61 -13.68 9.95 3.16
CA PRO A 61 -13.65 11.16 3.99
C PRO A 61 -13.99 10.88 5.48
N GLU A 62 -14.55 9.71 5.81
CA GLU A 62 -14.77 9.25 7.19
C GLU A 62 -13.47 8.89 7.93
N SER A 63 -12.34 8.65 7.27
CA SER A 63 -11.07 8.38 7.97
C SER A 63 -10.52 9.62 8.69
N ALA A 64 -10.98 10.82 8.33
CA ALA A 64 -10.74 12.03 9.13
C ALA A 64 -11.45 11.93 10.49
N ASP A 65 -12.63 11.32 10.54
CA ASP A 65 -13.40 11.07 11.76
C ASP A 65 -12.71 10.00 12.63
N SER A 66 -12.10 8.98 12.02
CA SER A 66 -11.34 7.96 12.75
C SER A 66 -10.19 8.52 13.57
N ASN A 67 -9.43 9.50 13.05
CA ASN A 67 -8.34 10.12 13.82
C ASN A 67 -8.87 10.96 14.98
N VAL A 68 -9.97 11.69 14.76
CA VAL A 68 -10.66 12.44 15.83
C VAL A 68 -11.21 11.48 16.89
N ARG A 69 -11.76 10.34 16.48
CA ARG A 69 -12.26 9.28 17.37
C ARG A 69 -11.12 8.63 18.16
N ILE A 70 -9.98 8.36 17.54
CA ILE A 70 -8.79 7.83 18.21
C ILE A 70 -8.31 8.82 19.28
N GLN A 71 -8.19 10.11 18.94
CA GLN A 71 -7.80 11.13 19.92
C GLN A 71 -8.77 11.22 21.10
N ARG A 72 -10.08 11.16 20.84
CA ARG A 72 -11.09 11.13 21.91
C ARG A 72 -10.93 9.89 22.79
N LEU A 73 -10.75 8.71 22.20
CA LEU A 73 -10.56 7.46 22.94
C LEU A 73 -9.25 7.45 23.75
N GLU A 74 -8.18 8.07 23.25
CA GLU A 74 -6.93 8.24 24.00
C GLU A 74 -7.11 9.16 25.21
N GLN A 75 -7.88 10.24 25.05
CA GLN A 75 -8.20 11.16 26.13
C GLN A 75 -9.05 10.48 27.22
N GLU A 76 -10.08 9.72 26.82
CA GLU A 76 -10.91 8.92 27.73
C GLU A 76 -10.07 7.86 28.46
N ASN A 77 -9.19 7.16 27.76
CA ASN A 77 -8.27 6.19 28.36
C ASN A 77 -7.27 6.83 29.32
N ALA A 78 -6.80 8.05 29.06
CA ALA A 78 -5.92 8.77 29.96
C ALA A 78 -6.62 9.06 31.30
N VAL A 79 -7.86 9.53 31.26
CA VAL A 79 -8.68 9.76 32.47
C VAL A 79 -8.93 8.46 33.22
N LEU A 80 -9.27 7.38 32.51
CA LEU A 80 -9.48 6.06 33.12
C LEU A 80 -8.20 5.51 33.75
N ARG A 81 -7.03 5.73 33.14
CA ARG A 81 -5.74 5.33 33.70
C ARG A 81 -5.40 6.12 34.96
N GLU A 82 -5.64 7.43 35.00
CA GLU A 82 -5.43 8.23 36.20
C GLU A 82 -6.40 7.84 37.32
N ALA A 83 -7.68 7.61 37.00
CA ALA A 83 -8.65 7.11 37.96
C ALA A 83 -8.25 5.71 38.49
N ALA A 84 -7.78 4.82 37.62
CA ALA A 84 -7.28 3.51 38.02
C ALA A 84 -6.03 3.62 38.91
N LYS A 85 -5.10 4.54 38.66
CA LYS A 85 -3.95 4.80 39.55
C LYS A 85 -4.41 5.26 40.94
N LEU A 86 -5.44 6.10 41.01
CA LEU A 86 -5.98 6.55 42.30
C LEU A 86 -6.70 5.42 43.06
N TYR A 87 -7.43 4.57 42.34
CA TYR A 87 -8.17 3.44 42.94
C TYR A 87 -7.30 2.23 43.27
N PHE A 88 -6.28 1.92 42.47
CA PHE A 88 -5.41 0.76 42.63
C PHE A 88 -4.02 1.10 43.20
N GLY A 89 -3.68 2.38 43.35
CA GLY A 89 -2.39 2.87 43.85
C GLY A 89 -2.33 3.14 45.35
N TYR A 90 -3.34 2.74 46.14
CA TYR A 90 -3.23 2.70 47.59
C TYR A 90 -2.74 1.32 48.06
N ARG A 91 -1.42 1.20 48.18
CA ARG A 91 -0.76 0.41 49.22
C ARG A 91 0.46 1.14 49.74
#